data_AF-A0AAV8XI91-F1
#
_entry.id   AF-A0AAV8XI91-F1
#
_cell.length_a   1.000
_cell.length_b   1.000
_cell.length_c   1.000
_cell.angle_alpha   90.00
_cell.angle_beta   90.00
_cell.angle_gamma   90.00
#
_symmetry.space_group_name_H-M   'P 1'
#
loop_
_entity.id
_entity.type
_entity.pdbx_description
1 polymer ?
#
loop_
_entity_poly.entity_id
_entity_poly.type
_entity_poly.pdbx_seq_one_letter_code
_entity_poly.pdbx_strand_id
1 'polypeptide(L)'
;MLETGKRVNLKYMIFAFINRYIRLTPTVAVMIAFESTWLVHMGKGPQWEDFVVREYKNCRQSWWTNLLYINNYVYKKEMCLHQTWYIAADTQLFALSLIILTVAGKNPSRAKAIFASGIILGLIVQGGVAFFRNYDIIIRQYPDLILWGIPKIHHILWWLLSFGMCIFIILIAAKMYAPSYHSSRLESALYWSFGKNIFALGIAVGIFGITQKIGWFARWVCEWQAIQILGRITFSTYIIHTALIRMRAGYMRSPLFLNDFILLTTTVGDVALSYLGGTVLCLCFEMPISALQKLMVFDMDTKVKKEVTEKDMKTMDFKKNTSGKEQILCTNV
;
A
#
# COMPACT_ATOMS: atom_id res chain seq x y z
N MET A 1 18.53 3.44 -10.82
CA MET A 1 17.66 3.32 -12.01
C MET A 1 16.91 4.64 -12.24
N LEU A 2 17.59 5.63 -12.81
CA LEU A 2 16.96 6.81 -13.41
C LEU A 2 17.78 7.11 -14.66
N GLU A 3 17.26 6.78 -15.84
CA GLU A 3 17.87 7.20 -17.10
C GLU A 3 17.70 8.72 -17.23
N THR A 4 18.81 9.44 -17.20
CA THR A 4 18.87 10.90 -17.20
C THR A 4 18.51 11.48 -18.56
N GLY A 5 17.22 11.53 -18.89
CA GLY A 5 16.72 12.15 -20.12
C GLY A 5 15.20 12.19 -20.30
N LYS A 6 14.47 11.14 -19.89
CA LYS A 6 13.01 11.09 -20.06
C LYS A 6 12.30 11.99 -19.03
N ARG A 7 11.98 13.23 -19.45
CA ARG A 7 11.11 14.15 -18.69
C ARG A 7 9.79 13.46 -18.34
N VAL A 8 9.39 13.47 -17.07
CA VAL A 8 8.10 12.92 -16.63
C VAL A 8 6.97 13.71 -17.29
N ASN A 9 6.24 13.04 -18.19
CA ASN A 9 5.19 13.64 -19.01
C ASN A 9 3.81 13.33 -18.41
N LEU A 10 2.83 14.23 -18.59
CA LEU A 10 1.44 14.01 -18.18
C LEU A 10 0.86 12.70 -18.74
N LYS A 11 1.18 12.35 -19.99
CA LYS A 11 0.79 11.05 -20.58
C LYS A 11 1.31 9.85 -19.76
N TYR A 12 2.55 9.92 -19.25
CA TYR A 12 3.14 8.88 -18.41
C TYR A 12 2.49 8.82 -17.02
N MET A 13 2.18 9.97 -16.41
CA MET A 13 1.47 10.00 -15.12
C MET A 13 0.07 9.40 -15.22
N ILE A 14 -0.70 9.78 -16.25
CA ILE A 14 -2.04 9.23 -16.51
C ILE A 14 -1.97 7.72 -16.75
N PHE A 15 -1.03 7.27 -17.60
CA PHE A 15 -0.81 5.84 -17.85
C PHE A 15 -0.44 5.08 -16.57
N ALA A 16 0.50 5.59 -15.76
CA ALA A 16 0.91 4.97 -14.50
C ALA A 16 -0.23 4.89 -13.48
N PHE A 17 -1.11 5.89 -13.44
CA PHE A 17 -2.28 5.90 -12.57
C PHE A 17 -3.36 4.89 -13.04
N ILE A 18 -3.71 4.89 -14.34
CA ILE A 18 -4.64 3.91 -14.92
C ILE A 18 -4.12 2.47 -14.73
N ASN A 19 -2.82 2.26 -14.94
CA ASN A 19 -2.17 0.96 -14.75
C ASN A 19 -2.17 0.50 -13.27
N ARG A 20 -2.17 1.43 -12.31
CA ARG A 20 -2.39 1.09 -10.89
C ARG A 20 -3.86 0.76 -10.61
N TYR A 21 -4.78 1.57 -11.15
CA TYR A 21 -6.23 1.42 -10.96
C TYR A 21 -6.73 0.07 -11.49
N ILE A 22 -6.41 -0.28 -12.74
CA ILE A 22 -6.80 -1.55 -13.37
C ILE A 22 -6.30 -2.77 -12.58
N ARG A 23 -5.15 -2.66 -11.90
CA ARG A 23 -4.60 -3.75 -11.09
C ARG A 23 -5.31 -3.93 -9.73
N LEU A 24 -5.65 -2.84 -9.05
CA LEU A 24 -6.14 -2.88 -7.66
C LEU A 24 -7.68 -2.91 -7.57
N THR A 25 -8.37 -2.13 -8.40
CA THR A 25 -9.82 -1.92 -8.30
C THR A 25 -10.63 -3.21 -8.47
N PRO A 26 -10.31 -4.14 -9.40
CA PRO A 26 -11.20 -5.29 -9.64
C PRO A 26 -11.30 -6.27 -8.46
N THR A 27 -10.19 -6.59 -7.77
CA THR A 27 -10.23 -7.42 -6.55
C THR A 27 -11.04 -6.74 -5.43
N VAL A 28 -10.94 -5.41 -5.31
CA VAL A 28 -11.76 -4.61 -4.39
C VAL A 28 -13.23 -4.63 -4.81
N ALA A 29 -13.55 -4.51 -6.09
CA ALA A 29 -14.91 -4.54 -6.61
C ALA A 29 -15.61 -5.89 -6.40
N VAL A 30 -14.90 -7.00 -6.59
CA VAL A 30 -15.38 -8.36 -6.30
C VAL A 30 -15.73 -8.51 -4.82
N MET A 31 -14.87 -8.02 -3.93
CA MET A 31 -15.11 -8.09 -2.48
C MET A 31 -16.22 -7.16 -2.00
N ILE A 32 -16.38 -5.98 -2.61
CA ILE A 32 -17.54 -5.10 -2.41
C ILE A 32 -18.82 -5.82 -2.84
N ALA A 33 -18.83 -6.47 -4.01
CA ALA A 33 -19.98 -7.23 -4.48
C ALA A 33 -20.32 -8.39 -3.53
N PHE A 34 -19.32 -9.13 -3.06
CA PHE A 34 -19.49 -10.23 -2.10
C PHE A 34 -20.09 -9.77 -0.76
N GLU A 35 -19.53 -8.73 -0.13
CA GLU A 35 -20.04 -8.20 1.15
C GLU A 35 -21.41 -7.52 1.00
N SER A 36 -21.70 -6.90 -0.14
CA SER A 36 -22.99 -6.25 -0.43
C SER A 36 -24.07 -7.18 -1.03
N THR A 37 -23.81 -8.49 -1.17
CA THR A 37 -24.81 -9.45 -1.66
C THR A 37 -24.77 -10.80 -0.93
N TRP A 38 -23.67 -11.55 -1.04
CA TRP A 38 -23.62 -12.95 -0.63
C TRP A 38 -23.39 -13.12 0.87
N LEU A 39 -22.48 -12.33 1.45
CA LEU A 39 -21.96 -12.53 2.80
C LEU A 39 -23.08 -12.57 3.86
N VAL A 40 -24.06 -11.69 3.75
CA VAL A 40 -25.18 -11.57 4.70
C VAL A 40 -26.02 -12.85 4.81
N HIS A 41 -26.04 -13.68 3.77
CA HIS A 41 -26.78 -14.95 3.69
C HIS A 41 -25.96 -16.17 4.13
N MET A 42 -24.65 -16.03 4.34
CA MET A 42 -23.75 -17.16 4.67
C MET A 42 -23.85 -17.66 6.13
N GLY A 43 -24.72 -17.09 6.95
CA GLY A 43 -24.77 -17.43 8.37
C GLY A 43 -25.91 -16.80 9.16
N LYS A 44 -26.06 -17.28 10.39
CA LYS A 44 -26.92 -16.73 11.45
C LYS A 44 -26.23 -16.95 12.80
N GLY A 45 -26.09 -15.88 13.59
CA GLY A 45 -25.46 -15.90 14.91
C GLY A 45 -25.87 -14.67 15.73
N PRO A 46 -25.72 -14.68 17.06
CA PRO A 46 -26.25 -13.65 17.94
C PRO A 46 -25.48 -12.31 17.86
N GLN A 47 -24.41 -12.26 17.09
CA GLN A 47 -23.63 -11.04 16.79
C GLN A 47 -23.64 -10.72 15.28
N TRP A 48 -24.40 -11.47 14.48
CA TRP A 48 -24.39 -11.36 13.01
C TRP A 48 -24.92 -10.01 12.51
N GLU A 49 -25.95 -9.44 13.15
CA GLU A 49 -26.45 -8.11 12.82
C GLU A 49 -25.36 -7.03 12.93
N ASP A 50 -24.55 -7.08 13.99
CA ASP A 50 -23.57 -6.03 14.30
C ASP A 50 -22.27 -6.12 13.50
N PHE A 51 -21.79 -7.35 13.23
CA PHE A 51 -20.53 -7.56 12.50
C PHE A 51 -20.70 -7.77 10.99
N VAL A 52 -21.86 -8.24 10.52
CA VAL A 52 -22.09 -8.57 9.10
C VAL A 52 -23.23 -7.76 8.49
N VAL A 53 -24.43 -7.76 9.08
CA VAL A 53 -25.58 -7.07 8.46
C VAL A 53 -25.39 -5.54 8.48
N ARG A 54 -24.76 -4.99 9.51
CA ARG A 54 -24.34 -3.59 9.61
C ARG A 54 -23.40 -3.19 8.47
N GLU A 55 -22.42 -4.03 8.16
CA GLU A 55 -21.48 -3.77 7.06
C GLU A 55 -22.15 -3.91 5.69
N TYR A 56 -23.01 -4.92 5.51
CA TYR A 56 -23.85 -5.06 4.32
C TYR A 56 -24.69 -3.80 4.07
N LYS A 57 -25.32 -3.24 5.12
CA LYS A 57 -26.08 -1.97 5.07
C LYS A 57 -25.18 -0.80 4.64
N ASN A 58 -24.03 -0.61 5.30
CA ASN A 58 -23.02 0.39 4.93
C ASN A 58 -22.60 0.27 3.45
N CYS A 59 -22.23 -0.95 3.02
CA CYS A 59 -21.78 -1.21 1.67
C CYS A 59 -22.85 -0.96 0.60
N ARG A 60 -24.11 -1.34 0.85
CA ARG A 60 -25.20 -1.04 -0.10
C ARG A 60 -25.40 0.47 -0.31
N GLN A 61 -25.06 1.31 0.67
CA GLN A 61 -25.12 2.77 0.57
C GLN A 61 -23.84 3.40 -0.01
N SER A 62 -22.64 2.97 0.42
CA SER A 62 -21.37 3.66 0.15
C SER A 62 -20.39 2.96 -0.80
N TRP A 63 -20.74 1.80 -1.39
CA TRP A 63 -19.88 0.99 -2.28
C TRP A 63 -19.07 1.79 -3.32
N TRP A 64 -19.71 2.78 -3.97
CA TRP A 64 -19.12 3.59 -5.03
C TRP A 64 -17.95 4.46 -4.54
N THR A 65 -17.93 4.83 -3.27
CA THR A 65 -16.86 5.65 -2.66
C THR A 65 -15.53 4.89 -2.57
N ASN A 66 -15.59 3.55 -2.45
CA ASN A 66 -14.41 2.68 -2.48
C ASN A 66 -13.83 2.55 -3.89
N LEU A 67 -14.68 2.41 -4.92
CA LEU A 67 -14.25 2.29 -6.32
C LEU A 67 -13.63 3.58 -6.86
N LEU A 68 -13.99 4.73 -6.29
CA LEU A 68 -13.37 6.03 -6.55
C LEU A 68 -12.20 6.35 -5.60
N TYR A 69 -11.92 5.49 -4.61
CA TYR A 69 -10.89 5.71 -3.58
C TYR A 69 -11.04 7.04 -2.82
N ILE A 70 -12.27 7.37 -2.39
CA ILE A 70 -12.62 8.58 -1.62
C ILE A 70 -13.40 8.30 -0.32
N ASN A 71 -13.56 7.02 0.05
CA ASN A 71 -14.21 6.55 1.28
C ASN A 71 -13.52 6.98 2.60
N ASN A 72 -12.28 7.47 2.53
CA ASN A 72 -11.61 8.14 3.65
C ASN A 72 -12.07 9.60 3.85
N TYR A 73 -12.77 10.19 2.88
CA TYR A 73 -13.36 11.53 2.96
C TYR A 73 -14.89 11.50 3.05
N VAL A 74 -15.55 10.65 2.26
CA VAL A 74 -17.02 10.51 2.16
C VAL A 74 -17.51 9.38 3.08
N TYR A 75 -18.61 9.57 3.80
CA TYR A 75 -19.20 8.59 4.75
C TYR A 75 -18.21 7.98 5.77
N LYS A 76 -17.36 8.81 6.38
CA LYS A 76 -16.26 8.38 7.28
C LYS A 76 -16.63 7.45 8.45
N LYS A 77 -17.91 7.39 8.85
CA LYS A 77 -18.42 6.48 9.90
C LYS A 77 -19.11 5.22 9.34
N GLU A 78 -19.55 5.27 8.09
CA GLU A 78 -20.38 4.28 7.40
C GLU A 78 -19.66 3.76 6.13
N MET A 79 -18.31 3.74 6.17
CA MET A 79 -17.50 3.34 5.03
C MET A 79 -17.60 1.84 4.80
N CYS A 80 -17.94 1.46 3.56
CA CYS A 80 -17.87 0.08 3.11
C CYS A 80 -16.43 -0.46 3.22
N LEU A 81 -16.25 -1.71 3.67
CA LEU A 81 -14.95 -2.37 3.82
C LEU A 81 -13.91 -1.49 4.52
N HIS A 82 -14.06 -1.29 5.83
CA HIS A 82 -13.25 -0.35 6.62
C HIS A 82 -11.74 -0.42 6.32
N GLN A 83 -11.15 -1.60 6.08
CA GLN A 83 -9.73 -1.75 5.73
C GLN A 83 -9.31 -0.98 4.47
N THR A 84 -10.22 -0.80 3.50
CA THR A 84 -9.93 -0.11 2.23
C THR A 84 -9.59 1.37 2.38
N TRP A 85 -9.82 1.98 3.56
CA TRP A 85 -9.36 3.35 3.88
C TRP A 85 -7.87 3.56 3.58
N TYR A 86 -7.06 2.52 3.82
CA TYR A 86 -5.62 2.54 3.59
C TYR A 86 -5.30 2.53 2.10
N ILE A 87 -5.99 1.71 1.31
CA ILE A 87 -5.81 1.63 -0.16
C ILE A 87 -6.20 2.95 -0.83
N ALA A 88 -7.24 3.61 -0.31
CA ALA A 88 -7.62 4.94 -0.77
C ALA A 88 -6.54 5.98 -0.46
N ALA A 89 -6.06 6.03 0.79
CA ALA A 89 -4.98 6.93 1.18
C ALA A 89 -3.67 6.67 0.39
N ASP A 90 -3.29 5.41 0.19
CA ASP A 90 -2.15 4.98 -0.62
C ASP A 90 -2.30 5.38 -2.11
N THR A 91 -3.50 5.24 -2.69
CA THR A 91 -3.77 5.66 -4.08
C THR A 91 -3.72 7.20 -4.23
N GLN A 92 -4.20 7.95 -3.24
CA GLN A 92 -4.10 9.41 -3.17
C GLN A 92 -2.65 9.88 -3.01
N LEU A 93 -1.90 9.25 -2.10
CA LEU A 93 -0.46 9.52 -1.89
C LEU A 93 0.38 9.15 -3.12
N PHE A 94 0.00 8.10 -3.87
CA PHE A 94 0.63 7.79 -5.15
C PHE A 94 0.43 8.89 -6.19
N ALA A 95 -0.80 9.39 -6.37
CA ALA A 95 -1.07 10.52 -7.25
C ALA A 95 -0.26 11.77 -6.85
N LEU A 96 -0.22 12.08 -5.55
CA LEU A 96 0.60 13.17 -5.00
C LEU A 96 2.10 12.94 -5.27
N SER A 97 2.60 11.71 -5.13
CA SER A 97 4.01 11.37 -5.41
C SER A 97 4.39 11.60 -6.88
N LEU A 98 3.51 11.29 -7.83
CA LEU A 98 3.76 11.54 -9.26
C LEU A 98 3.87 13.05 -9.56
N ILE A 99 3.06 13.87 -8.90
CA ILE A 99 3.12 15.33 -8.98
C ILE A 99 4.44 15.84 -8.38
N ILE A 100 4.79 15.42 -7.16
CA ILE A 100 6.04 15.80 -6.48
C ILE A 100 7.28 15.41 -7.31
N LEU A 101 7.32 14.17 -7.82
CA LEU A 101 8.39 13.68 -8.70
C LEU A 101 8.50 14.51 -10.00
N THR A 102 7.37 14.94 -10.56
CA THR A 102 7.35 15.79 -11.77
C THR A 102 7.86 17.20 -11.50
N VAL A 103 7.54 17.79 -10.33
CA VAL A 103 8.05 19.12 -9.94
C VAL A 103 9.54 19.05 -9.58
N ALA A 104 9.96 18.04 -8.82
CA ALA A 104 11.36 17.79 -8.48
C ALA A 104 12.22 17.49 -9.73
N GLY A 105 11.70 16.70 -10.67
CA GLY A 105 12.36 16.37 -11.94
C GLY A 105 12.49 17.55 -12.92
N LYS A 106 11.65 18.59 -12.78
CA LYS A 106 11.82 19.86 -13.50
C LYS A 106 12.91 20.74 -12.88
N ASN A 107 13.07 20.70 -11.55
CA ASN A 107 13.95 21.58 -10.78
C ASN A 107 14.91 20.77 -9.87
N PRO A 108 15.91 20.05 -10.43
CA PRO A 108 16.76 19.12 -9.67
C PRO A 108 17.47 19.79 -8.48
N SER A 109 17.93 21.03 -8.63
CA SER A 109 18.59 21.81 -7.56
C SER A 109 17.68 22.07 -6.34
N ARG A 110 16.35 22.05 -6.52
CA ARG A 110 15.36 22.21 -5.43
C ARG A 110 14.77 20.89 -4.94
N ALA A 111 15.03 19.77 -5.61
CA ALA A 111 14.43 18.46 -5.29
C ALA A 111 14.64 18.05 -3.83
N LYS A 112 15.86 18.19 -3.29
CA LYS A 112 16.17 17.88 -1.88
C LYS A 112 15.29 18.68 -0.90
N ALA A 113 15.10 19.97 -1.16
CA ALA A 113 14.27 20.84 -0.32
C ALA A 113 12.77 20.49 -0.41
N ILE A 114 12.29 20.11 -1.60
CA ILE A 114 10.90 19.66 -1.82
C ILE A 114 10.60 18.37 -1.03
N PHE A 115 11.52 17.40 -1.03
CA PHE A 115 11.34 16.18 -0.23
C PHE A 115 11.42 16.46 1.28
N ALA A 116 12.36 17.30 1.72
CA ALA A 116 12.49 17.67 3.13
C ALA A 116 11.24 18.41 3.64
N SER A 117 10.70 19.38 2.88
CA SER A 117 9.48 20.09 3.28
C SER A 117 8.25 19.19 3.29
N GLY A 118 8.15 18.22 2.37
CA GLY A 118 7.10 17.20 2.38
C GLY A 118 7.12 16.32 3.63
N ILE A 119 8.31 15.91 4.09
CA ILE A 119 8.46 15.13 5.34
C ILE A 119 8.08 15.98 6.56
N ILE A 120 8.60 17.22 6.66
CA ILE A 120 8.31 18.13 7.77
C ILE A 120 6.81 18.44 7.85
N LEU A 121 6.17 18.75 6.71
CA LEU A 121 4.72 18.98 6.64
C LEU A 121 3.94 17.72 7.05
N GLY A 122 4.36 16.53 6.60
CA GLY A 122 3.75 15.26 6.98
C GLY A 122 3.79 14.99 8.49
N LEU A 123 4.90 15.31 9.15
CA LEU A 123 5.04 15.19 10.62
C LEU A 123 4.16 16.22 11.35
N ILE A 124 4.21 17.49 10.94
CA ILE A 124 3.42 18.57 11.56
C ILE A 124 1.92 18.32 11.42
N VAL A 125 1.44 17.86 10.26
CA VAL A 125 0.03 17.55 10.05
C VAL A 125 -0.42 16.36 10.90
N GLN A 126 0.36 15.28 10.98
CA GLN A 126 0.04 14.13 11.84
C GLN A 126 -0.04 14.54 13.33
N GLY A 127 0.96 15.25 13.83
CA GLY A 127 1.02 15.70 15.22
C GLY A 127 -0.07 16.72 15.58
N GLY A 128 -0.27 17.72 14.72
CA GLY A 128 -1.30 18.74 14.92
C GLY A 128 -2.72 18.14 14.89
N VAL A 129 -3.00 17.21 13.97
CA VAL A 129 -4.30 16.52 13.93
C VAL A 129 -4.52 15.68 15.19
N ALA A 130 -3.51 14.94 15.68
CA ALA A 130 -3.63 14.18 16.92
C ALA A 130 -3.88 15.10 18.14
N PHE A 131 -3.13 16.20 18.24
CA PHE A 131 -3.24 17.19 19.33
C PHE A 131 -4.59 17.90 19.37
N PHE A 132 -5.11 18.37 18.22
CA PHE A 132 -6.38 19.10 18.16
C PHE A 132 -7.63 18.20 18.13
N ARG A 133 -7.49 16.87 17.96
CA ARG A 133 -8.63 15.94 17.90
C ARG A 133 -8.78 15.02 19.12
N ASN A 134 -7.84 15.04 20.06
CA ASN A 134 -7.84 14.18 21.26
C ASN A 134 -8.01 12.68 20.89
N TYR A 135 -7.15 12.16 20.00
CA TYR A 135 -7.24 10.76 19.56
C TYR A 135 -6.54 9.77 20.50
N ASP A 136 -7.31 8.86 21.08
CA ASP A 136 -6.82 7.73 21.89
C ASP A 136 -6.12 6.66 21.04
N ILE A 137 -5.12 5.99 21.63
CA ILE A 137 -3.96 5.38 20.92
C ILE A 137 -4.27 3.99 20.28
N ILE A 138 -5.51 3.50 20.34
CA ILE A 138 -5.83 2.05 20.30
C ILE A 138 -5.72 1.40 18.89
N ILE A 139 -4.64 0.63 18.64
CA ILE A 139 -4.62 -0.59 17.78
C ILE A 139 -3.64 -1.62 18.43
N ARG A 140 -3.97 -2.92 18.43
CA ARG A 140 -3.37 -3.96 19.30
C ARG A 140 -2.84 -5.20 18.55
N GLN A 141 -1.59 -5.62 18.79
CA GLN A 141 -1.05 -6.98 18.50
C GLN A 141 0.30 -7.23 19.25
N TYR A 142 0.67 -8.50 19.47
CA TYR A 142 1.83 -9.07 20.20
C TYR A 142 2.19 -10.45 19.55
N PRO A 143 3.29 -11.21 19.87
CA PRO A 143 4.23 -11.16 21.01
C PRO A 143 5.76 -11.33 20.66
N ASP A 144 6.57 -11.81 21.61
CA ASP A 144 8.04 -11.64 21.82
C ASP A 144 8.73 -12.97 22.32
N LEU A 145 10.06 -13.23 22.45
CA LEU A 145 11.38 -12.66 22.00
C LEU A 145 12.53 -13.65 22.48
N ILE A 146 13.84 -13.27 22.38
CA ILE A 146 15.05 -13.77 23.13
C ILE A 146 15.78 -15.06 22.60
N LEU A 147 17.14 -15.20 22.54
CA LEU A 147 18.31 -14.28 22.38
C LEU A 147 19.66 -15.06 22.13
N TRP A 148 20.81 -14.35 22.06
CA TRP A 148 22.25 -14.76 22.03
C TRP A 148 22.86 -15.27 20.70
N GLY A 149 24.08 -14.87 20.25
CA GLY A 149 24.94 -13.74 20.65
C GLY A 149 26.35 -13.67 19.99
N ILE A 150 26.79 -12.46 19.56
CA ILE A 150 28.20 -11.94 19.43
C ILE A 150 29.16 -12.60 18.38
N PRO A 151 30.07 -11.88 17.64
CA PRO A 151 30.11 -10.48 17.19
C PRO A 151 30.29 -10.27 15.65
N LYS A 152 29.60 -9.30 15.03
CA LYS A 152 30.02 -8.60 13.79
C LYS A 152 29.47 -7.16 13.75
N ILE A 153 30.29 -6.16 14.11
CA ILE A 153 29.84 -4.80 14.48
C ILE A 153 28.91 -4.14 13.45
N HIS A 154 29.27 -4.06 12.16
CA HIS A 154 28.44 -3.39 11.16
C HIS A 154 27.09 -4.08 10.91
N HIS A 155 27.04 -5.42 10.98
CA HIS A 155 25.77 -6.14 10.88
C HIS A 155 24.94 -5.94 12.15
N ILE A 156 25.56 -6.00 13.33
CA ILE A 156 24.89 -5.74 14.62
C ILE A 156 24.30 -4.33 14.65
N LEU A 157 25.04 -3.30 14.22
CA LEU A 157 24.55 -1.93 14.13
C LEU A 157 23.33 -1.82 13.22
N TRP A 158 23.33 -2.48 12.06
CA TRP A 158 22.19 -2.48 11.14
C TRP A 158 20.97 -3.23 11.70
N TRP A 159 21.16 -4.41 12.33
CA TRP A 159 20.08 -5.14 13.01
C TRP A 159 19.50 -4.30 14.17
N LEU A 160 20.36 -3.69 15.01
CA LEU A 160 19.93 -2.79 16.09
C LEU A 160 19.22 -1.54 15.57
N LEU A 161 19.66 -0.96 14.45
CA LEU A 161 19.03 0.24 13.90
C LEU A 161 17.67 -0.09 13.27
N SER A 162 17.58 -1.16 12.48
CA SER A 162 16.33 -1.55 11.81
C SER A 162 15.31 -2.14 12.79
N PHE A 163 15.67 -3.21 13.50
CA PHE A 163 14.75 -3.90 14.41
C PHE A 163 14.62 -3.16 15.74
N GLY A 164 15.68 -2.54 16.26
CA GLY A 164 15.61 -1.76 17.49
C GLY A 164 14.76 -0.50 17.37
N MET A 165 14.72 0.19 16.22
CA MET A 165 13.75 1.26 15.99
C MET A 165 12.31 0.75 16.05
N CYS A 166 12.02 -0.41 15.44
CA CYS A 166 10.68 -1.01 15.48
C CYS A 166 10.30 -1.48 16.89
N ILE A 167 11.18 -2.22 17.57
CA ILE A 167 10.99 -2.75 18.92
C ILE A 167 10.87 -1.61 19.94
N PHE A 168 11.66 -0.55 19.84
CA PHE A 168 11.58 0.61 20.74
C PHE A 168 10.19 1.27 20.72
N ILE A 169 9.60 1.43 19.53
CA ILE A 169 8.22 1.95 19.40
C ILE A 169 7.19 0.97 19.97
N ILE A 170 7.38 -0.35 19.79
CA ILE A 170 6.51 -1.39 20.40
C ILE A 170 6.61 -1.37 21.93
N LEU A 171 7.81 -1.26 22.51
CA LEU A 171 8.02 -1.23 23.96
C LEU A 171 7.46 0.04 24.61
N ILE A 172 7.58 1.21 23.95
CA ILE A 172 6.88 2.43 24.37
C ILE A 172 5.37 2.19 24.36
N ALA A 173 4.82 1.63 23.28
CA ALA A 173 3.40 1.32 23.18
C ALA A 173 2.93 0.38 24.30
N ALA A 174 3.67 -0.71 24.56
CA ALA A 174 3.37 -1.67 25.62
C ALA A 174 3.31 -1.01 27.00
N LYS A 175 4.23 -0.08 27.31
CA LYS A 175 4.18 0.72 28.54
C LYS A 175 2.96 1.67 28.57
N MET A 176 2.65 2.33 27.44
CA MET A 176 1.49 3.25 27.35
C MET A 176 0.14 2.53 27.38
N TYR A 177 0.08 1.25 27.00
CA TYR A 177 -1.11 0.40 27.05
C TYR A 177 -1.32 -0.30 28.40
N ALA A 178 -0.43 -0.13 29.39
CA ALA A 178 -0.63 -0.68 30.72
C ALA A 178 -1.84 0.00 31.41
N PRO A 179 -2.78 -0.75 32.02
CA PRO A 179 -4.01 -0.16 32.60
C PRO A 179 -3.79 0.88 33.70
N SER A 180 -2.59 0.92 34.29
CA SER A 180 -2.16 1.90 35.30
C SER A 180 -1.46 3.14 34.73
N TYR A 181 -1.33 3.26 33.40
CA TYR A 181 -0.56 4.34 32.77
C TYR A 181 -1.43 5.52 32.32
N HIS A 182 -1.42 6.61 33.09
CA HIS A 182 -2.00 7.88 32.68
C HIS A 182 -1.05 8.64 31.74
N SER A 183 -1.24 8.49 30.42
CA SER A 183 -0.39 9.18 29.42
C SER A 183 -0.53 10.69 29.49
N SER A 184 0.59 11.42 29.50
CA SER A 184 0.54 12.88 29.36
C SER A 184 0.18 13.29 27.93
N ARG A 185 -0.47 14.45 27.76
CA ARG A 185 -0.89 14.96 26.44
C ARG A 185 0.28 15.12 25.47
N LEU A 186 1.47 15.45 25.99
CA LEU A 186 2.69 15.63 25.20
C LEU A 186 3.27 14.29 24.74
N GLU A 187 3.32 13.28 25.61
CA GLU A 187 3.72 11.91 25.23
C GLU A 187 2.83 11.35 24.14
N SER A 188 1.50 11.46 24.29
CA SER A 188 0.55 10.98 23.29
C SER A 188 0.75 11.69 21.94
N ALA A 189 0.94 13.02 21.93
CA ALA A 189 1.21 13.77 20.71
C ALA A 189 2.55 13.37 20.06
N LEU A 190 3.61 13.17 20.85
CA LEU A 190 4.91 12.73 20.35
C LEU A 190 4.86 11.31 19.79
N TYR A 191 4.19 10.37 20.48
CA TYR A 191 4.03 8.99 20.02
C TYR A 191 3.21 8.92 18.71
N TRP A 192 2.10 9.66 18.61
CA TRP A 192 1.33 9.76 17.36
C TRP A 192 2.13 10.40 16.21
N SER A 193 2.92 11.44 16.50
CA SER A 193 3.74 12.14 15.50
C SER A 193 4.90 11.29 14.98
N PHE A 194 5.65 10.65 15.88
CA PHE A 194 6.92 10.02 15.55
C PHE A 194 6.87 8.50 15.51
N GLY A 195 6.01 7.82 16.29
CA GLY A 195 6.04 6.37 16.44
C GLY A 195 5.92 5.62 15.11
N LYS A 196 4.88 5.91 14.33
CA LYS A 196 4.67 5.28 13.01
C LYS A 196 5.75 5.67 11.99
N ASN A 197 6.30 6.88 12.09
CA ASN A 197 7.33 7.38 11.18
C ASN A 197 8.73 6.80 11.49
N ILE A 198 9.07 6.59 12.78
CA ILE A 198 10.28 5.88 13.23
C ILE A 198 10.18 4.38 12.90
N PHE A 199 9.01 3.77 13.10
CA PHE A 199 8.77 2.38 12.73
C PHE A 199 8.93 2.15 11.21
N ALA A 200 8.36 3.05 10.39
CA ALA A 200 8.55 3.03 8.94
C ALA A 200 10.01 3.28 8.53
N LEU A 201 10.75 4.15 9.24
CA LEU A 201 12.17 4.37 9.02
C LEU A 201 13.01 3.12 9.35
N GLY A 202 12.71 2.42 10.45
CA GLY A 202 13.36 1.15 10.82
C GLY A 202 13.18 0.08 9.73
N ILE A 203 11.97 -0.04 9.17
CA ILE A 203 11.68 -0.90 8.02
C ILE A 203 12.44 -0.44 6.76
N ALA A 204 12.47 0.86 6.46
CA ALA A 204 13.17 1.40 5.29
C ALA A 204 14.69 1.16 5.35
N VAL A 205 15.29 1.32 6.52
CA VAL A 205 16.70 0.97 6.80
C VAL A 205 16.93 -0.55 6.66
N GLY A 206 15.96 -1.36 7.05
CA GLY A 206 15.95 -2.82 6.84
C GLY A 206 15.97 -3.17 5.35
N ILE A 207 15.00 -2.69 4.59
CA ILE A 207 14.92 -2.91 3.12
C ILE A 207 16.21 -2.42 2.44
N PHE A 208 16.72 -1.25 2.81
CA PHE A 208 17.98 -0.73 2.26
C PHE A 208 19.15 -1.69 2.55
N GLY A 209 19.35 -2.14 3.79
CA GLY A 209 20.42 -3.09 4.12
C GLY A 209 20.32 -4.41 3.34
N ILE A 210 19.11 -4.96 3.20
CA ILE A 210 18.88 -6.17 2.39
C ILE A 210 19.29 -5.93 0.92
N THR A 211 18.97 -4.77 0.32
CA THR A 211 19.44 -4.44 -1.04
C THR A 211 20.96 -4.29 -1.14
N GLN A 212 21.63 -3.83 -0.08
CA GLN A 212 23.10 -3.79 0.03
C GLN A 212 23.71 -5.17 0.41
N LYS A 213 22.93 -6.25 0.41
CA LYS A 213 23.32 -7.62 0.80
C LYS A 213 23.80 -7.74 2.26
N ILE A 214 23.44 -6.79 3.12
CA ILE A 214 23.73 -6.78 4.55
C ILE A 214 22.71 -7.68 5.26
N GLY A 215 23.18 -8.62 6.09
CA GLY A 215 22.33 -9.51 6.89
C GLY A 215 21.89 -10.76 6.12
N TRP A 216 22.75 -11.79 6.11
CA TRP A 216 22.53 -13.03 5.36
C TRP A 216 21.19 -13.72 5.67
N PHE A 217 20.80 -13.79 6.95
CA PHE A 217 19.58 -14.46 7.40
C PHE A 217 18.31 -13.75 6.91
N ALA A 218 18.19 -12.44 7.13
CA ALA A 218 17.05 -11.65 6.65
C ALA A 218 16.91 -11.74 5.11
N ARG A 219 18.04 -11.66 4.39
CA ARG A 219 18.06 -11.85 2.95
C ARG A 219 17.62 -13.26 2.54
N TRP A 220 18.12 -14.32 3.18
CA TRP A 220 17.75 -15.71 2.92
C TRP A 220 16.24 -15.95 3.13
N VAL A 221 15.66 -15.42 4.21
CA VAL A 221 14.22 -15.47 4.47
C VAL A 221 13.43 -14.74 3.36
N CYS A 222 13.80 -13.51 2.99
CA CYS A 222 13.12 -12.77 1.93
C CYS A 222 13.31 -13.35 0.52
N GLU A 223 14.42 -14.05 0.26
CA GLU A 223 14.68 -14.73 -1.01
C GLU A 223 14.00 -16.11 -1.09
N TRP A 224 13.50 -16.68 0.01
CA TRP A 224 12.83 -17.98 0.03
C TRP A 224 11.55 -17.97 -0.81
N GLN A 225 11.51 -18.86 -1.82
CA GLN A 225 10.40 -19.03 -2.76
C GLN A 225 9.01 -19.11 -2.09
N ALA A 226 8.89 -19.77 -0.94
CA ALA A 226 7.63 -19.86 -0.19
C ALA A 226 7.11 -18.46 0.23
N ILE A 227 7.99 -17.61 0.75
CA ILE A 227 7.67 -16.24 1.16
C ILE A 227 7.42 -15.35 -0.07
N GLN A 228 8.05 -15.62 -1.22
CA GLN A 228 7.70 -14.95 -2.48
C GLN A 228 6.30 -15.33 -2.98
N ILE A 229 5.83 -16.56 -2.75
CA ILE A 229 4.47 -17.01 -3.10
C ILE A 229 3.45 -16.34 -2.17
N LEU A 230 3.66 -16.41 -0.85
CA LEU A 230 2.83 -15.71 0.14
C LEU A 230 2.77 -14.20 -0.16
N GLY A 231 3.92 -13.61 -0.49
CA GLY A 231 4.06 -12.21 -0.91
C GLY A 231 3.13 -11.81 -2.06
N ARG A 232 2.90 -12.69 -3.05
CA ARG A 232 1.99 -12.42 -4.18
C ARG A 232 0.52 -12.44 -3.79
N ILE A 233 0.12 -13.34 -2.88
CA ILE A 233 -1.28 -13.44 -2.42
C ILE A 233 -1.62 -12.48 -1.27
N THR A 234 -0.66 -11.69 -0.76
CA THR A 234 -0.87 -10.72 0.33
C THR A 234 -2.00 -9.73 0.05
N PHE A 235 -2.12 -9.20 -1.17
CA PHE A 235 -3.15 -8.21 -1.49
C PHE A 235 -4.56 -8.81 -1.40
N SER A 236 -4.80 -9.92 -2.10
CA SER A 236 -6.06 -10.66 -2.02
C SER A 236 -6.38 -11.13 -0.58
N THR A 237 -5.37 -11.61 0.16
CA THR A 237 -5.47 -11.94 1.60
C THR A 237 -5.89 -10.72 2.43
N TYR A 238 -5.32 -9.56 2.16
CA TYR A 238 -5.61 -8.30 2.85
C TYR A 238 -7.03 -7.78 2.59
N ILE A 239 -7.64 -8.01 1.43
CA ILE A 239 -9.05 -7.64 1.25
C ILE A 239 -9.98 -8.58 2.02
N ILE A 240 -9.74 -9.90 2.00
CA ILE A 240 -10.68 -10.90 2.54
C ILE A 240 -10.60 -11.15 4.06
N HIS A 241 -9.47 -10.86 4.71
CA HIS A 241 -9.28 -11.18 6.13
C HIS A 241 -10.35 -10.56 7.05
N THR A 242 -10.78 -9.32 6.81
CA THR A 242 -11.79 -8.67 7.65
C THR A 242 -13.17 -9.33 7.51
N ALA A 243 -13.54 -9.80 6.31
CA ALA A 243 -14.77 -10.55 6.09
C ALA A 243 -14.80 -11.82 6.96
N LEU A 244 -13.72 -12.60 6.94
CA LEU A 244 -13.61 -13.84 7.71
C LEU A 244 -13.61 -13.59 9.22
N ILE A 245 -12.87 -12.56 9.69
CA ILE A 245 -12.85 -12.16 11.11
C ILE A 245 -14.24 -11.68 11.56
N ARG A 246 -14.96 -10.92 10.72
CA ARG A 246 -16.35 -10.48 10.97
C ARG A 246 -17.33 -11.65 11.02
N MET A 247 -17.22 -12.62 10.11
CA MET A 247 -18.01 -13.85 10.17
C MET A 247 -17.78 -14.59 11.49
N ARG A 248 -16.50 -14.80 11.87
CA ARG A 248 -16.15 -15.46 13.14
C ARG A 248 -16.72 -14.71 14.33
N ALA A 249 -16.60 -13.38 14.37
CA ALA A 249 -17.16 -12.54 15.41
C ALA A 249 -18.70 -12.63 15.48
N GLY A 250 -19.38 -12.55 14.33
CA GLY A 250 -20.84 -12.66 14.22
C GLY A 250 -21.40 -14.02 14.65
N TYR A 251 -20.60 -15.08 14.54
CA TYR A 251 -20.92 -16.43 15.01
C TYR A 251 -20.67 -16.66 16.51
N MET A 252 -19.92 -15.80 17.22
CA MET A 252 -19.60 -16.03 18.64
C MET A 252 -20.87 -16.00 19.50
N ARG A 253 -21.10 -17.06 20.29
CA ARG A 253 -22.28 -17.22 21.16
C ARG A 253 -22.00 -16.98 22.64
N SER A 254 -20.74 -16.84 23.01
CA SER A 254 -20.26 -16.65 24.38
C SER A 254 -19.21 -15.53 24.42
N PRO A 255 -19.10 -14.77 25.53
CA PRO A 255 -18.00 -13.82 25.71
C PRO A 255 -16.66 -14.57 25.66
N LEU A 256 -15.69 -14.03 24.92
CA LEU A 256 -14.39 -14.66 24.73
C LEU A 256 -13.44 -14.23 25.85
N PHE A 257 -13.19 -15.14 26.80
CA PHE A 257 -12.23 -14.92 27.88
C PHE A 257 -10.83 -14.72 27.29
N LEU A 258 -10.27 -13.51 27.49
CA LEU A 258 -8.98 -13.13 26.93
C LEU A 258 -7.83 -13.77 27.71
N ASN A 259 -7.31 -14.87 27.18
CA ASN A 259 -6.07 -15.53 27.59
C ASN A 259 -5.14 -15.61 26.37
N ASP A 260 -3.84 -15.44 26.56
CA ASP A 260 -2.84 -15.38 25.48
C ASP A 260 -2.85 -16.64 24.61
N PHE A 261 -3.11 -17.81 25.20
CA PHE A 261 -3.27 -19.06 24.44
C PHE A 261 -4.47 -19.04 23.48
N ILE A 262 -5.60 -18.48 23.92
CA ILE A 262 -6.82 -18.34 23.09
C ILE A 262 -6.59 -17.27 22.01
N LEU A 263 -5.91 -16.18 22.35
CA LEU A 263 -5.54 -15.13 21.40
C LEU A 263 -4.60 -15.66 20.31
N LEU A 264 -3.56 -16.43 20.68
CA LEU A 264 -2.61 -17.04 19.76
C LEU A 264 -3.29 -18.04 18.82
N THR A 265 -4.02 -19.01 19.37
CA THR A 265 -4.71 -20.04 18.57
C THR A 265 -5.75 -19.45 17.62
N THR A 266 -6.53 -18.46 18.08
CA THR A 266 -7.47 -17.72 17.24
C THR A 266 -6.76 -16.95 16.13
N THR A 267 -5.66 -16.26 16.44
CA THR A 267 -4.90 -15.47 15.44
C THR A 267 -4.27 -16.36 14.37
N VAL A 268 -3.70 -17.51 14.75
CA VAL A 268 -3.16 -18.49 13.79
C VAL A 268 -4.27 -19.05 12.88
N GLY A 269 -5.44 -19.34 13.44
CA GLY A 269 -6.62 -19.76 12.66
C GLY A 269 -7.09 -18.69 11.67
N ASP A 270 -7.27 -17.44 12.12
CA ASP A 270 -7.69 -16.32 11.27
C ASP A 270 -6.68 -16.07 10.13
N VAL A 271 -5.37 -16.13 10.42
CA VAL A 271 -4.30 -15.96 9.42
C VAL A 271 -4.32 -17.10 8.39
N ALA A 272 -4.44 -18.35 8.83
CA ALA A 272 -4.50 -19.51 7.94
C ALA A 272 -5.73 -19.45 7.00
N LEU A 273 -6.92 -19.19 7.55
CA LEU A 273 -8.15 -19.04 6.78
C LEU A 273 -8.08 -17.85 5.81
N SER A 274 -7.46 -16.74 6.21
CA SER A 274 -7.27 -15.57 5.36
C SER A 274 -6.36 -15.85 4.17
N TYR A 275 -5.26 -16.58 4.35
CA TYR A 275 -4.39 -16.97 3.24
C TYR A 275 -5.03 -18.00 2.31
N LEU A 276 -5.85 -18.92 2.84
CA LEU A 276 -6.64 -19.85 2.01
C LEU A 276 -7.66 -19.11 1.14
N GLY A 277 -8.49 -18.25 1.75
CA GLY A 277 -9.45 -17.42 1.01
C GLY A 277 -8.77 -16.44 0.04
N GLY A 278 -7.65 -15.84 0.46
CA GLY A 278 -6.83 -14.94 -0.35
C GLY A 278 -6.19 -15.65 -1.56
N THR A 279 -5.85 -16.93 -1.45
CA THR A 279 -5.36 -17.75 -2.57
C THR A 279 -6.45 -17.95 -3.62
N VAL A 280 -7.69 -18.28 -3.21
CA VAL A 280 -8.84 -18.41 -4.12
C VAL A 280 -9.13 -17.08 -4.83
N LEU A 281 -9.23 -15.98 -4.07
CA LEU A 281 -9.48 -14.65 -4.63
C LEU A 281 -8.38 -14.20 -5.62
N CYS A 282 -7.11 -14.51 -5.31
CA CYS A 282 -5.98 -14.18 -6.18
C CYS A 282 -6.01 -14.99 -7.48
N LEU A 283 -6.25 -16.30 -7.41
CA LEU A 283 -6.34 -17.19 -8.58
C LEU A 283 -7.51 -16.83 -9.50
N CYS A 284 -8.70 -16.60 -8.94
CA CYS A 284 -9.91 -16.36 -9.71
C CYS A 284 -9.99 -14.95 -10.33
N PHE A 285 -9.34 -13.94 -9.74
CA PHE A 285 -9.51 -12.55 -10.16
C PHE A 285 -8.18 -11.79 -10.36
N GLU A 286 -7.31 -11.75 -9.36
CA GLU A 286 -6.08 -10.92 -9.43
C GLU A 286 -5.13 -11.38 -10.55
N MET A 287 -4.92 -12.69 -10.71
CA MET A 287 -4.04 -13.26 -11.74
C MET A 287 -4.57 -13.09 -13.18
N PRO A 288 -5.81 -13.48 -13.54
CA PRO A 288 -6.30 -13.32 -14.91
C PRO A 288 -6.40 -11.86 -15.34
N ILE A 289 -6.77 -10.95 -14.42
CA ILE A 289 -6.82 -9.52 -14.70
C ILE A 289 -5.40 -8.94 -14.86
N SER A 290 -4.43 -9.37 -14.05
CA SER A 290 -3.01 -9.04 -14.24
C SER A 290 -2.42 -9.59 -15.54
N ALA A 291 -3.01 -10.65 -16.12
CA ALA A 291 -2.63 -11.15 -17.45
C ALA A 291 -3.25 -10.30 -18.57
N LEU A 292 -4.56 -10.03 -18.50
CA LEU A 292 -5.27 -9.15 -19.45
C LEU A 292 -4.64 -7.76 -19.52
N GLN A 293 -4.28 -7.19 -18.37
CA GLN A 293 -3.58 -5.91 -18.25
C GLN A 293 -2.26 -5.88 -19.04
N LYS A 294 -1.46 -6.95 -18.99
CA LYS A 294 -0.19 -7.03 -19.74
C LYS A 294 -0.42 -7.01 -21.24
N LEU A 295 -1.47 -7.68 -21.74
CA LEU A 295 -1.83 -7.67 -23.15
C LEU A 295 -2.23 -6.26 -23.60
N MET A 296 -3.08 -5.56 -22.82
CA MET A 296 -3.47 -4.17 -23.11
C MET A 296 -2.27 -3.21 -23.13
N VAL A 297 -1.34 -3.35 -22.17
CA VAL A 297 -0.12 -2.53 -22.11
C VAL A 297 0.82 -2.81 -23.29
N PHE A 298 0.97 -4.07 -23.70
CA PHE A 298 1.81 -4.45 -24.83
C PHE A 298 1.28 -3.94 -26.17
N ASP A 299 -0.03 -4.00 -26.39
CA ASP A 299 -0.68 -3.41 -27.58
C ASP A 299 -0.50 -1.88 -27.62
N MET A 300 -0.64 -1.19 -26.49
CA MET A 300 -0.40 0.25 -26.40
C MET A 300 1.06 0.65 -26.72
N ASP A 301 2.06 -0.06 -26.18
CA ASP A 301 3.48 0.20 -26.50
C ASP A 301 3.80 -0.13 -27.97
N THR A 302 3.17 -1.17 -28.53
CA THR A 302 3.30 -1.54 -29.95
C THR A 302 2.68 -0.48 -30.87
N LYS A 303 1.51 0.09 -30.51
CA LYS A 303 0.86 1.17 -31.24
C LYS A 303 1.68 2.47 -31.19
N VAL A 304 2.15 2.86 -30.01
CA VAL A 304 3.01 4.05 -29.84
C VAL A 304 4.30 3.92 -30.66
N LYS A 305 4.93 2.74 -30.71
CA LYS A 305 6.10 2.49 -31.56
C LYS A 305 5.77 2.67 -33.05
N LYS A 306 4.65 2.11 -33.53
CA LYS A 306 4.20 2.29 -34.93
C LYS A 306 3.94 3.75 -35.27
N GLU A 307 3.22 4.49 -34.42
CA GLU A 307 2.96 5.93 -34.60
C GLU A 307 4.25 6.75 -34.71
N VAL A 308 5.25 6.44 -33.88
CA VAL A 308 6.58 7.11 -33.93
C VAL A 308 7.29 6.78 -35.24
N THR A 309 7.42 5.49 -35.61
CA THR A 309 8.09 5.09 -36.85
C THR A 309 7.41 5.68 -38.10
N GLU A 310 6.08 5.71 -38.16
CA GLU A 310 5.35 6.31 -39.28
C GLU A 310 5.57 7.83 -39.36
N LYS A 311 5.67 8.51 -38.22
CA LYS A 311 5.94 9.95 -38.15
C LYS A 311 7.38 10.30 -38.52
N ASP A 312 8.34 9.50 -38.08
CA ASP A 312 9.75 9.67 -38.44
C ASP A 312 9.95 9.46 -39.95
N MET A 313 9.32 8.43 -40.53
CA MET A 313 9.35 8.15 -41.97
C MET A 313 8.77 9.33 -42.80
N LYS A 314 7.58 9.82 -42.44
CA LYS A 314 6.99 11.02 -43.09
C LYS A 314 7.86 12.28 -42.95
N THR A 315 8.63 12.39 -41.86
CA THR A 315 9.57 13.51 -41.64
C THR A 315 10.81 13.38 -42.54
N MET A 316 11.29 12.16 -42.82
CA MET A 316 12.36 11.90 -43.79
C MET A 316 11.91 12.20 -45.22
N ASP A 317 10.73 11.74 -45.62
CA ASP A 317 10.18 11.99 -46.97
C ASP A 317 9.96 13.49 -47.23
N PHE A 318 9.46 14.23 -46.23
CA PHE A 318 9.32 15.68 -46.34
C PHE A 318 10.68 16.38 -46.56
N LYS A 319 11.71 16.01 -45.78
CA LYS A 319 13.08 16.53 -45.95
C LYS A 319 13.67 16.23 -47.33
N LYS A 320 13.43 15.02 -47.85
CA LYS A 320 13.91 14.60 -49.17
C LYS A 320 13.27 15.41 -50.30
N ASN A 321 11.98 15.72 -50.16
CA ASN A 321 11.24 16.58 -51.09
C ASN A 321 11.61 18.07 -51.00
N THR A 322 12.09 18.58 -49.85
CA THR A 322 12.63 19.96 -49.77
C THR A 322 14.04 20.05 -50.35
N SER A 323 14.97 19.16 -49.98
CA SER A 323 16.35 19.25 -50.49
C SER A 323 16.43 19.03 -52.01
N GLY A 324 15.57 18.16 -52.56
CA GLY A 324 15.45 17.99 -54.01
C GLY A 324 14.96 19.25 -54.73
N LYS A 325 14.10 20.06 -54.11
CA LYS A 325 13.67 21.35 -54.67
C LYS A 325 14.75 22.43 -54.55
N GLU A 326 15.48 22.47 -53.45
CA GLU A 326 16.60 23.40 -53.25
C GLU A 326 17.73 23.14 -54.28
N GLN A 327 18.07 21.88 -54.55
CA GLN A 327 19.08 21.53 -55.56
C GLN A 327 18.67 21.92 -56.99
N ILE A 328 17.37 21.79 -57.35
CA ILE A 328 16.87 22.21 -58.67
C ILE A 328 16.88 23.75 -58.82
N LEU A 329 16.71 24.49 -57.72
CA LEU A 329 16.75 25.96 -57.75
C LEU A 329 18.19 26.49 -57.93
N CYS A 330 19.18 25.83 -57.34
CA CYS A 330 20.59 26.21 -57.43
C CYS A 330 21.31 25.79 -58.73
N THR A 331 20.61 25.16 -59.70
CA THR A 331 21.16 24.76 -61.01
C THR A 331 20.56 25.54 -62.19
N ASN A 332 19.82 26.62 -61.93
CA ASN A 332 19.16 27.45 -62.96
C ASN A 332 19.51 28.95 -62.81
N VAL A 333 20.77 29.25 -62.47
CA VAL A 333 21.36 30.59 -62.34
C VAL A 333 22.74 30.60 -62.99
#